data_AF-A0A1M6EM59-F1
#
_entry.id   AF-A0A1M6EM59-F1
#
_cell.length_a   1.000
_cell.length_b   1.000
_cell.length_c   1.000
_cell.angle_alpha   90.00
_cell.angle_beta   90.00
_cell.angle_gamma   90.00
#
_symmetry.space_group_name_H-M   'P 1'
#
loop_
_entity.id
_entity.type
_entity.pdbx_description
1 polymer ?
#
loop_
_entity_poly.entity_id
_entity_poly.type
_entity_poly.pdbx_seq_one_letter_code
_entity_poly.pdbx_strand_id
1 'polypeptide(L)'
;MVAFNKMWKDINEIMDHSEAHGNFDKKQGVFLIKEGEDIVFLTKDDFIDFWSNMLLRDKVDKKSLNNKNKLLYVYDLVKKLPYVNEKDQVLCIDR
;
A
#
# COMPACT_ATOMS: atom_id res chain seq x y z
N MET A 1 -2.16 -14.27 11.07
CA MET A 1 -1.90 -13.69 9.74
C MET A 1 -3.12 -12.88 9.33
N VAL A 2 -2.93 -11.61 8.95
CA VAL A 2 -4.03 -10.77 8.48
C VAL A 2 -4.34 -11.12 7.02
N ALA A 3 -5.58 -11.55 6.77
CA ALA A 3 -6.02 -11.90 5.43
C ALA A 3 -6.03 -10.66 4.51
N PHE A 4 -5.71 -10.85 3.23
CA PHE A 4 -5.72 -9.77 2.23
C PHE A 4 -7.03 -8.99 2.22
N ASN A 5 -8.19 -9.66 2.34
CA ASN A 5 -9.49 -8.97 2.34
C ASN A 5 -9.64 -7.98 3.50
N LYS A 6 -9.11 -8.31 4.68
CA LYS A 6 -9.10 -7.38 5.82
C LYS A 6 -8.17 -6.21 5.52
N MET A 7 -6.96 -6.50 5.07
CA MET A 7 -6.00 -5.46 4.71
C MET A 7 -6.52 -4.49 3.66
N TRP A 8 -7.13 -5.03 2.61
CA TRP A 8 -7.73 -4.23 1.55
C TRP A 8 -8.84 -3.34 2.07
N LYS A 9 -9.72 -3.87 2.94
CA LYS A 9 -10.78 -3.09 3.58
C LYS A 9 -10.19 -1.94 4.41
N ASP A 10 -9.21 -2.24 5.25
CA ASP A 10 -8.59 -1.25 6.15
C ASP A 10 -7.86 -0.14 5.36
N ILE A 11 -7.20 -0.46 4.23
CA ILE A 11 -6.64 0.57 3.33
C ILE A 11 -7.73 1.46 2.73
N ASN A 12 -8.85 0.88 2.28
CA ASN A 12 -9.95 1.68 1.74
C ASN A 12 -10.54 2.62 2.80
N GLU A 13 -10.67 2.16 4.04
CA GLU A 13 -11.13 3.00 5.17
C GLU A 13 -10.15 4.14 5.46
N ILE A 14 -8.84 3.88 5.51
CA ILE A 14 -7.81 4.91 5.71
C ILE A 14 -7.89 5.99 4.62
N MET A 15 -8.13 5.58 3.37
CA MET A 15 -8.19 6.50 2.24
C MET A 15 -9.49 7.30 2.19
N ASP A 16 -10.63 6.70 2.58
CA ASP A 16 -11.90 7.41 2.69
C ASP A 16 -11.87 8.52 3.78
N HIS A 17 -11.03 8.36 4.81
CA HIS A 17 -10.86 9.32 5.91
C HIS A 17 -9.68 10.28 5.73
N SER A 18 -8.82 10.03 4.75
CA SER A 18 -7.68 10.88 4.41
C SER A 18 -8.14 11.94 3.40
N GLU A 19 -8.33 13.18 3.84
CA GLU A 19 -8.52 14.35 2.94
C GLU A 19 -7.35 14.54 1.93
N ALA A 20 -6.26 13.79 2.11
CA ALA A 20 -5.03 13.93 1.39
C ALA A 20 -4.91 12.97 0.19
N HIS A 21 -4.92 13.58 -1.00
CA HIS A 21 -4.24 13.15 -2.23
C HIS A 21 -4.74 11.88 -2.92
N GLY A 22 -5.66 12.09 -3.87
CA GLY A 22 -5.92 11.16 -4.97
C GLY A 22 -7.40 10.98 -5.18
N ASN A 23 -7.92 11.47 -6.31
CA ASN A 23 -9.31 11.22 -6.69
C ASN A 23 -9.52 9.72 -6.81
N PHE A 24 -10.15 9.15 -5.80
CA PHE A 24 -10.51 7.76 -5.75
C PHE A 24 -11.71 7.52 -6.65
N ASP A 25 -11.53 6.81 -7.76
CA ASP A 25 -12.66 6.27 -8.50
C ASP A 25 -12.97 4.86 -8.00
N LYS A 26 -13.84 4.82 -6.99
CA LYS A 26 -14.38 3.63 -6.34
C LYS A 26 -15.06 2.67 -7.34
N LYS A 27 -15.38 3.12 -8.57
CA LYS A 27 -15.98 2.26 -9.61
C LYS A 27 -15.05 1.17 -10.15
N GLN A 28 -13.73 1.23 -9.94
CA GLN A 28 -12.81 0.22 -10.50
C GLN A 28 -11.70 -0.28 -9.55
N GLY A 29 -11.66 0.17 -8.29
CA GLY A 29 -10.66 -0.33 -7.33
C GLY A 29 -9.23 0.09 -7.65
N VAL A 30 -9.06 1.30 -8.18
CA VAL A 30 -7.78 1.90 -8.55
C VAL A 30 -7.56 3.16 -7.72
N PHE A 31 -6.35 3.33 -7.18
CA PHE A 31 -5.89 4.57 -6.56
C PHE A 31 -5.11 5.39 -7.57
N LEU A 32 -5.48 6.67 -7.69
CA LEU A 32 -4.81 7.64 -8.55
C LEU A 32 -3.95 8.56 -7.68
N ILE A 33 -2.64 8.49 -7.86
CA ILE A 33 -1.70 9.38 -7.18
C ILE A 33 -1.19 10.39 -8.19
N LYS A 34 -1.41 11.67 -7.92
CA LYS A 34 -0.94 12.76 -8.76
C LYS A 34 0.32 13.37 -8.15
N GLU A 35 1.44 13.24 -8.83
CA GLU A 35 2.70 13.92 -8.50
C GLU A 35 3.06 14.90 -9.60
N GLY A 36 2.75 16.18 -9.38
CA GLY A 36 2.94 17.21 -10.42
C GLY A 36 2.08 16.93 -11.65
N GLU A 37 2.74 16.64 -12.77
CA GLU A 37 2.09 16.28 -14.05
C GLU A 37 1.89 14.77 -14.22
N ASP A 38 2.58 13.94 -13.41
CA ASP A 38 2.50 12.49 -13.51
C ASP A 38 1.31 11.94 -12.72
N ILE A 39 0.64 10.94 -13.31
CA ILE A 39 -0.45 10.20 -12.69
C ILE A 39 -0.02 8.73 -12.57
N VAL A 40 0.07 8.26 -11.33
CA VAL A 40 0.36 6.86 -11.02
C VAL A 40 -0.94 6.15 -10.64
N PHE A 41 -1.21 5.04 -11.32
CA PHE A 41 -2.40 4.21 -11.13
C PHE A 41 -2.04 2.98 -10.32
N LEU A 42 -2.47 2.87 -9.06
CA LEU A 42 -2.33 1.65 -8.25
C LEU A 42 -3.61 0.83 -8.36
N THR A 43 -3.52 -0.40 -8.86
CA THR A 43 -4.63 -1.34 -8.92
C THR A 43 -4.60 -2.27 -7.70
N LYS A 44 -5.72 -2.93 -7.43
CA LYS A 44 -5.80 -3.98 -6.41
C LYS A 44 -4.70 -5.04 -6.52
N ASP A 45 -4.30 -5.41 -7.75
CA ASP A 45 -3.28 -6.42 -7.99
C ASP A 45 -1.91 -6.01 -7.44
N ASP A 46 -1.56 -4.72 -7.49
CA ASP A 46 -0.30 -4.24 -6.91
C ASP A 46 -0.26 -4.46 -5.39
N PHE A 47 -1.42 -4.33 -4.72
CA PHE A 47 -1.53 -4.62 -3.29
C PHE A 47 -1.54 -6.12 -3.03
N ILE A 48 -2.14 -6.94 -3.91
CA ILE A 48 -2.11 -8.40 -3.79
C ILE A 48 -0.66 -8.88 -3.85
N ASP A 49 0.10 -8.44 -4.86
CA ASP A 49 1.50 -8.81 -5.04
C ASP A 49 2.35 -8.37 -3.85
N PHE A 50 2.19 -7.12 -3.43
CA PHE A 50 2.92 -6.58 -2.28
C PHE A 50 2.61 -7.33 -0.99
N TRP A 51 1.33 -7.52 -0.68
CA TRP A 51 0.89 -8.16 0.55
C TRP A 51 1.26 -9.63 0.60
N SER A 52 1.14 -10.33 -0.54
CA SER A 52 1.55 -11.74 -0.65
C SER A 52 3.04 -11.89 -0.38
N ASN A 53 3.86 -11.00 -0.95
CA ASN A 53 5.30 -11.00 -0.68
C ASN A 53 5.61 -10.72 0.80
N MET A 54 4.90 -9.77 1.41
CA MET A 54 5.05 -9.44 2.82
C MET A 54 4.67 -10.61 3.74
N LEU A 55 3.57 -11.32 3.44
CA LEU A 55 3.13 -12.50 4.18
C LEU A 55 4.12 -13.68 4.06
N LEU A 56 4.80 -13.81 2.91
CA LEU A 56 5.78 -14.88 2.69
C LEU A 56 7.12 -14.62 3.37
N ARG A 57 7.55 -13.36 3.42
CA ARG A 57 8.87 -12.97 3.93
C ARG A 57 8.84 -12.43 5.36
N ASP A 58 7.65 -12.19 5.90
CA ASP A 58 7.37 -11.43 7.12
C ASP A 58 7.95 -9.99 7.13
N LYS A 59 8.54 -9.55 6.02
CA LYS A 59 9.11 -8.22 5.89
C LYS A 59 9.24 -7.74 4.44
N VAL A 60 9.20 -6.42 4.25
CA VAL A 60 9.50 -5.75 2.97
C VAL A 60 10.42 -4.56 3.21
N ASP A 61 11.58 -4.55 2.56
CA ASP A 61 12.58 -3.48 2.67
C ASP A 61 12.34 -2.42 1.57
N LYS A 62 12.22 -1.14 1.94
CA LYS A 62 11.98 -0.04 1.00
C LYS A 62 13.09 0.11 -0.04
N LYS A 63 14.35 -0.16 0.30
CA LYS A 63 15.49 -0.08 -0.64
C LYS A 63 15.39 -1.12 -1.74
N SER A 64 14.75 -2.27 -1.48
CA SER A 64 14.46 -3.27 -2.51
C SER A 64 13.43 -2.80 -3.55
N LEU A 65 12.71 -1.71 -3.26
CA LEU A 65 11.65 -1.14 -4.10
C LEU A 65 12.12 0.07 -4.93
N ASN A 66 13.38 0.54 -4.75
CA ASN A 66 13.89 1.81 -5.29
C ASN A 66 13.78 1.99 -6.82
N ASN A 67 13.61 0.90 -7.58
CA ASN A 67 13.45 0.95 -9.04
C ASN A 67 11.97 0.92 -9.49
N LYS A 68 11.01 0.91 -8.57
CA LYS A 68 9.57 0.75 -8.84
C LYS A 68 8.77 1.83 -8.11
N ASN A 69 8.70 3.03 -8.69
CA ASN A 69 7.93 4.18 -8.16
C ASN A 69 6.52 3.78 -7.66
N LYS A 70 5.86 2.90 -8.42
CA LYS A 70 4.55 2.36 -8.09
C LYS A 70 4.48 1.61 -6.75
N LEU A 71 5.46 0.77 -6.44
CA LEU A 71 5.48 -0.01 -5.20
C LEU A 71 5.86 0.84 -3.98
N LEU A 72 6.55 1.97 -4.18
CA LEU A 72 6.83 2.92 -3.10
C LEU A 72 5.54 3.53 -2.55
N TYR A 73 4.57 3.82 -3.41
CA TYR A 73 3.26 4.28 -2.93
C TYR A 73 2.47 3.19 -2.21
N VAL A 74 2.49 1.95 -2.72
CA VAL A 74 1.87 0.82 -2.03
C VAL A 74 2.49 0.63 -0.65
N TYR A 75 3.82 0.73 -0.56
CA TYR A 75 4.55 0.72 0.71
C TYR A 75 4.06 1.82 1.66
N ASP A 76 4.00 3.06 1.19
CA ASP A 76 3.62 4.21 2.03
C ASP A 76 2.14 4.14 2.48
N LEU A 77 1.27 3.50 1.70
CA LEU A 77 -0.11 3.20 2.10
C LEU A 77 -0.21 2.06 3.10
N VAL A 78 0.46 0.93 2.82
CA VAL A 78 0.47 -0.26 3.70
C VAL A 78 1.06 0.07 5.07
N LYS A 79 2.06 0.98 5.13
CA LYS A 79 2.62 1.49 6.38
C LYS A 79 1.58 2.12 7.32
N LYS A 80 0.47 2.66 6.79
CA LYS A 80 -0.58 3.31 7.60
C LYS A 80 -1.50 2.31 8.31
N LEU A 81 -1.39 1.01 8.00
CA LEU A 81 -2.23 -0.02 8.60
C LEU A 81 -1.90 -0.21 10.08
N PRO A 82 -2.91 -0.44 10.94
CA PRO A 82 -2.74 -0.46 12.40
C PRO A 82 -1.95 -1.67 12.94
N TYR A 83 -1.68 -2.67 12.10
CA TYR A 83 -0.92 -3.89 12.43
C TYR A 83 0.35 -4.00 11.59
N VAL A 84 0.76 -2.92 10.92
CA VAL A 84 2.02 -2.85 10.18
C VAL A 84 2.94 -1.87 10.90
N ASN A 85 4.15 -2.32 11.16
CA ASN A 85 5.20 -1.49 11.73
C ASN A 85 6.31 -1.25 10.72
N GLU A 86 6.91 -0.07 10.78
CA GLU A 86 8.14 0.25 10.06
C GLU A 86 9.30 0.41 11.03
N LYS A 87 10.40 -0.30 10.79
CA LYS A 87 11.67 -0.07 11.46
C LYS A 87 12.81 -0.08 10.44
N ASP A 88 13.65 0.94 10.46
CA ASP A 88 14.81 1.05 9.56
C ASP A 88 14.44 0.89 8.07
N GLN A 89 13.28 1.45 7.66
CA GLN A 89 12.71 1.33 6.30
C GLN A 89 12.32 -0.10 5.89
N VAL A 90 12.03 -0.95 6.87
CA VAL A 90 11.52 -2.31 6.69
C VAL A 90 10.13 -2.38 7.30
N LEU A 91 9.12 -2.74 6.50
CA LEU A 91 7.79 -3.04 6.99
C LEU A 91 7.71 -4.48 7.48
N CYS A 92 7.09 -4.68 8.63
CA CYS A 92 6.78 -5.98 9.22
C CYS A 92 5.31 -6.01 9.67
N ILE A 93 4.70 -7.19 9.70
CA ILE A 93 3.35 -7.38 10.26
C ILE A 93 3.49 -7.69 11.75
N ASP A 94 2.89 -6.88 12.60
CA ASP A 94 2.76 -7.19 14.03
C ASP A 94 1.81 -8.39 14.19
N ARG A 95 2.28 -9.40 14.92
CA ARG A 95 1.53 -10.63 15.18
C ARG A 95 0.93 -10.63 16.57
#